data_AF-A0A1I7NIM7-F1
#
_entry.id   AF-A0A1I7NIM7-F1
#
_cell.length_a   1.000
_cell.length_b   1.000
_cell.length_c   1.000
_cell.angle_alpha   90.00
_cell.angle_beta   90.00
_cell.angle_gamma   90.00
#
_symmetry.space_group_name_H-M   'P 1'
#
loop_
_entity.id
_entity.type
_entity.pdbx_description
1 polymer ?
#
loop_
_entity_poly.entity_id
_entity_poly.type
_entity_poly.pdbx_seq_one_letter_code
_entity_poly.pdbx_strand_id
1 'polypeptide(L)'
;MLTENSISPAKAVSAEEKSSSRNTLFPVFLKAESLRFLIVGGGKVGLEKLAALLGNAPRAYVKLVAPDILPEIRKFANAGHRLILIERAFEAQDLEDIDILILATEDHALHKHIHALAKARGILTNVADTPELCDFYLSSIVQKGQLKIAISTNGLSPTFAKRLREWFNEVIPDDIDNILYRLNAIRNQLKGDFAYKVQQLNVLTASFVPNHTKSAKQSSLHSQTNPSTTLKSSKHQLVIIGIYRWIIVLLAIGLIAIGYELKPLLSTISWHEWTGRAVDLLGKDFIWFLVGGFLAKYIDGTLGLGYGTIGTTYLLSFGIPPAQISKTIHISEIFTSGFSGWMHWHYRNVNKKLFRALVWPGLIGGIAGAILITHLQHAALHTIRPVIALYTFFLGVNILLKGIRFRRTQQRKIKRVGFLGMIGGFLDAVAGGGWGTLVTSTLIASGRNPKYVVGSVNLARFYVALAGSATFLVLLGLSQWQVLLGLLIGGALASPLAARTTRSLPTRQLLVILGLLVMLLSLWIVYKSWLH
;
A
#
# COMPACT_ATOMS: atom_id res chain seq x y z
N MET A 1 -41.63 -13.78 8.56
CA MET A 1 -41.10 -14.75 9.54
C MET A 1 -39.89 -15.44 8.94
N LEU A 2 -38.68 -14.93 9.20
CA LEU A 2 -37.42 -15.59 8.90
C LEU A 2 -36.61 -15.55 10.18
N THR A 3 -36.33 -16.73 10.70
CA THR A 3 -35.75 -17.01 12.01
C THR A 3 -34.30 -16.57 12.07
N GLU A 4 -33.97 -15.70 13.04
CA GLU A 4 -32.61 -15.40 13.44
C GLU A 4 -31.95 -16.67 14.01
N ASN A 5 -30.93 -17.18 13.33
CA ASN A 5 -30.07 -18.21 13.91
C ASN A 5 -29.20 -17.56 15.00
N SER A 6 -29.60 -17.78 16.25
CA SER A 6 -28.85 -17.43 17.45
C SER A 6 -27.53 -18.19 17.50
N ILE A 7 -26.42 -17.48 17.35
CA ILE A 7 -25.10 -17.99 17.70
C ILE A 7 -25.01 -17.99 19.23
N SER A 8 -25.02 -19.17 19.84
CA SER A 8 -24.77 -19.34 21.27
C SER A 8 -23.38 -18.77 21.62
N PRO A 9 -23.25 -17.93 22.67
CA PRO A 9 -21.95 -17.41 23.06
C PRO A 9 -21.11 -18.56 23.64
N ALA A 10 -19.97 -18.82 23.01
CA ALA A 10 -18.95 -19.72 23.55
C ALA A 10 -18.61 -19.29 24.99
N LYS A 11 -18.62 -20.25 25.93
CA LYS A 11 -18.22 -20.05 27.34
C LYS A 11 -16.95 -19.21 27.39
N ALA A 12 -17.04 -18.05 28.03
CA ALA A 12 -15.88 -17.20 28.29
C ALA A 12 -14.92 -17.98 29.20
N VAL A 13 -13.79 -18.40 28.64
CA VAL A 13 -12.65 -18.96 29.38
C VAL A 13 -12.23 -17.93 30.43
N SER A 14 -12.18 -18.35 31.68
CA SER A 14 -11.88 -17.50 32.83
C SER A 14 -10.49 -16.85 32.71
N ALA A 15 -10.31 -15.66 33.29
CA ALA A 15 -9.04 -14.92 33.21
C ALA A 15 -7.87 -15.67 33.88
N GLU A 16 -8.16 -16.58 34.81
CA GLU A 16 -7.16 -17.41 35.51
C GLU A 16 -6.63 -18.56 34.64
N GLU A 17 -7.45 -19.17 33.77
CA GLU A 17 -7.00 -20.20 32.82
C GLU A 17 -6.08 -19.65 31.71
N LYS A 18 -6.23 -18.37 31.34
CA LYS A 18 -5.36 -17.71 30.34
C LYS A 18 -3.92 -17.51 30.81
N SER A 19 -3.68 -17.53 32.12
CA SER A 19 -2.38 -17.25 32.72
C SER A 19 -1.39 -18.42 32.62
N SER A 20 -1.86 -19.65 32.36
CA SER A 20 -1.02 -20.86 32.42
C SER A 20 -0.68 -21.49 31.06
N SER A 21 -1.42 -21.18 29.99
CA SER A 21 -1.22 -21.85 28.69
C SER A 21 -0.22 -21.12 27.78
N ARG A 22 1.08 -21.26 28.03
CA ARG A 22 2.13 -20.90 27.05
C ARG A 22 2.09 -21.91 25.89
N ASN A 23 2.29 -21.48 24.65
CA ASN A 23 2.50 -22.40 23.53
C ASN A 23 3.80 -23.17 23.75
N THR A 24 3.71 -24.48 23.99
CA THR A 24 4.84 -25.38 24.31
C THR A 24 5.41 -26.09 23.07
N LEU A 25 4.85 -25.85 21.88
CA LEU A 25 5.32 -26.48 20.65
C LEU A 25 6.75 -26.03 20.32
N PHE A 26 7.61 -27.00 20.05
CA PHE A 26 8.97 -26.76 19.59
C PHE A 26 9.00 -26.66 18.05
N PRO A 27 9.34 -25.50 17.47
CA PRO A 27 9.30 -25.32 16.02
C PRO A 27 10.52 -25.96 15.36
N VAL A 28 10.28 -26.91 14.45
CA VAL A 28 11.32 -27.57 13.64
C VAL A 28 10.97 -27.58 12.16
N PHE A 29 11.98 -27.52 11.30
CA PHE A 29 11.84 -27.77 9.87
C PHE A 29 12.48 -29.12 9.53
N LEU A 30 11.66 -30.08 9.10
CA LEU A 30 12.10 -31.42 8.74
C LEU A 30 12.53 -31.49 7.27
N LYS A 31 13.64 -32.16 7.01
CA LYS A 31 14.07 -32.53 5.65
C LYS A 31 13.26 -33.75 5.19
N ALA A 32 12.04 -33.52 4.70
CA ALA A 32 11.11 -34.59 4.33
C ALA A 32 11.65 -35.57 3.26
N GLU A 33 12.69 -35.19 2.50
CA GLU A 33 13.33 -36.04 1.49
C GLU A 33 14.15 -37.20 2.11
N SER A 34 14.54 -37.07 3.39
CA SER A 34 15.27 -38.09 4.14
C SER A 34 14.38 -38.89 5.10
N LEU A 35 13.06 -38.74 4.99
CA LEU A 35 12.07 -39.38 5.86
C LEU A 35 11.03 -40.11 5.01
N ARG A 36 10.50 -41.19 5.58
CA ARG A 36 9.49 -42.03 4.95
C ARG A 36 8.14 -41.73 5.59
N PHE A 37 7.23 -41.19 4.77
CA PHE A 37 5.88 -40.82 5.21
C PHE A 37 4.88 -41.91 4.86
N LEU A 38 4.00 -42.24 5.81
CA LEU A 38 2.78 -43.00 5.56
C LEU A 38 1.56 -42.09 5.73
N ILE A 39 0.69 -42.06 4.73
CA ILE A 39 -0.64 -41.44 4.83
C ILE A 39 -1.69 -42.55 4.80
N VAL A 40 -2.52 -42.63 5.83
CA VAL A 40 -3.67 -43.56 5.86
C VAL A 40 -4.93 -42.76 5.57
N GLY A 41 -5.57 -43.04 4.43
CA GLY A 41 -6.77 -42.35 3.95
C GLY A 41 -6.59 -41.71 2.57
N GLY A 42 -7.44 -42.11 1.63
CA GLY A 42 -7.43 -41.69 0.22
C GLY A 42 -8.55 -40.69 -0.14
N GLY A 43 -9.25 -40.17 0.87
CA GLY A 43 -10.33 -39.19 0.71
C GLY A 43 -9.82 -37.75 0.64
N LYS A 44 -10.73 -36.78 0.84
CA LYS A 44 -10.43 -35.34 0.74
C LYS A 44 -9.38 -34.86 1.74
N VAL A 45 -9.44 -35.37 2.99
CA VAL A 45 -8.46 -35.05 4.02
C VAL A 45 -7.08 -35.59 3.63
N GLY A 46 -7.01 -36.83 3.15
CA GLY A 46 -5.77 -37.43 2.64
C GLY A 46 -5.15 -36.62 1.50
N LEU A 47 -5.97 -36.20 0.53
CA LEU A 47 -5.55 -35.33 -0.56
C LEU A 47 -4.99 -33.98 -0.05
N GLU A 48 -5.65 -33.35 0.93
CA GLU A 48 -5.18 -32.10 1.52
C GLU A 48 -3.80 -32.26 2.17
N LYS A 49 -3.61 -33.32 2.96
CA LYS A 49 -2.33 -33.60 3.64
C LYS A 49 -1.22 -33.94 2.64
N LEU A 50 -1.53 -34.76 1.63
CA LEU A 50 -0.61 -35.10 0.56
C LEU A 50 -0.17 -33.85 -0.22
N ALA A 51 -1.13 -33.01 -0.63
CA ALA A 51 -0.85 -31.77 -1.36
C ALA A 51 -0.01 -30.79 -0.51
N ALA A 52 -0.29 -30.68 0.79
CA ALA A 52 0.50 -29.86 1.70
C ALA A 52 1.94 -30.36 1.83
N LEU A 53 2.14 -31.68 1.97
CA LEU A 53 3.46 -32.30 2.07
C LEU A 53 4.26 -32.14 0.77
N LEU A 54 3.71 -32.58 -0.36
CA LEU A 54 4.41 -32.53 -1.65
C LEU A 54 4.58 -31.11 -2.19
N GLY A 55 3.67 -30.18 -1.85
CA GLY A 55 3.85 -28.77 -2.15
C GLY A 55 5.04 -28.14 -1.42
N ASN A 56 5.36 -28.65 -0.23
CA ASN A 56 6.50 -28.17 0.57
C ASN A 56 7.80 -28.94 0.27
N ALA A 57 7.70 -30.22 -0.05
CA ALA A 57 8.81 -31.13 -0.31
C ALA A 57 8.48 -32.09 -1.47
N PRO A 58 8.67 -31.66 -2.72
CA PRO A 58 8.28 -32.43 -3.90
C PRO A 58 8.94 -33.81 -4.04
N ARG A 59 10.09 -34.00 -3.37
CA ARG A 59 10.89 -35.24 -3.40
C ARG A 59 10.69 -36.14 -2.17
N ALA A 60 9.75 -35.80 -1.29
CA ALA A 60 9.43 -36.64 -0.13
C ALA A 60 9.00 -38.05 -0.58
N TYR A 61 9.42 -39.07 0.16
CA TYR A 61 8.95 -40.43 -0.03
C TYR A 61 7.64 -40.62 0.72
N VAL A 62 6.57 -40.94 0.00
CA VAL A 62 5.23 -41.07 0.56
C VAL A 62 4.62 -42.40 0.14
N LYS A 63 4.19 -43.19 1.12
CA LYS A 63 3.29 -44.33 0.95
C LYS A 63 1.89 -43.89 1.35
N LEU A 64 0.88 -44.16 0.54
CA LEU A 64 -0.52 -43.87 0.85
C LEU A 64 -1.33 -45.15 0.77
N VAL A 65 -2.04 -45.47 1.86
CA VAL A 65 -2.85 -46.69 2.00
C VAL A 65 -4.31 -46.29 2.25
N ALA A 66 -5.23 -46.79 1.43
CA ALA A 66 -6.66 -46.63 1.64
C ALA A 66 -7.47 -47.64 0.81
N PRO A 67 -8.68 -48.06 1.26
CA PRO A 67 -9.57 -48.90 0.46
C PRO A 67 -9.97 -48.24 -0.87
N ASP A 68 -10.22 -46.93 -0.83
CA ASP A 68 -10.57 -46.12 -2.00
C ASP A 68 -9.63 -44.92 -2.09
N ILE A 69 -9.09 -44.66 -3.30
CA ILE A 69 -8.18 -43.54 -3.55
C ILE A 69 -8.76 -42.59 -4.60
N LEU A 70 -8.94 -41.33 -4.21
CA LEU A 70 -9.45 -40.29 -5.10
C LEU A 70 -8.62 -40.12 -6.39
N PRO A 71 -9.27 -39.87 -7.55
CA PRO A 71 -8.56 -39.63 -8.82
C PRO A 71 -7.55 -38.48 -8.75
N GLU A 72 -7.79 -37.44 -7.95
CA GLU A 72 -6.84 -36.34 -7.77
C GLU A 72 -5.53 -36.78 -7.11
N ILE A 73 -5.56 -37.76 -6.20
CA ILE A 73 -4.36 -38.32 -5.57
C ILE A 73 -3.54 -39.08 -6.61
N ARG A 74 -4.19 -39.83 -7.50
CA ARG A 74 -3.52 -40.58 -8.58
C ARG A 74 -2.77 -39.66 -9.55
N LYS A 75 -3.25 -38.42 -9.75
CA LYS A 75 -2.54 -37.42 -10.56
C LYS A 75 -1.16 -37.06 -9.99
N PHE A 76 -0.98 -37.08 -8.66
CA PHE A 76 0.34 -36.84 -8.06
C PHE A 76 1.32 -37.98 -8.35
N ALA A 77 0.87 -39.24 -8.39
CA ALA A 77 1.73 -40.35 -8.77
C ALA A 77 2.25 -40.20 -10.21
N ASN A 78 1.38 -39.74 -11.13
CA ASN A 78 1.74 -39.51 -12.53
C ASN A 78 2.65 -38.28 -12.75
N ALA A 79 2.79 -37.40 -11.76
CA ALA A 79 3.60 -36.18 -11.85
C ALA A 79 5.08 -36.39 -11.49
N GLY A 80 5.53 -37.64 -11.34
CA GLY A 80 6.93 -37.97 -11.04
C GLY A 80 7.34 -37.85 -9.57
N HIS A 81 6.35 -37.77 -8.66
CA HIS A 81 6.60 -37.82 -7.21
C HIS A 81 6.97 -39.24 -6.75
N ARG A 82 7.74 -39.35 -5.65
CA ARG A 82 8.04 -40.62 -4.98
C ARG A 82 6.85 -41.06 -4.12
N LEU A 83 5.73 -41.34 -4.78
CA LEU A 83 4.45 -41.68 -4.18
C LEU A 83 4.05 -43.12 -4.54
N ILE A 84 3.88 -43.97 -3.53
CA ILE A 84 3.37 -45.33 -3.66
C ILE A 84 1.92 -45.34 -3.18
N LEU A 85 1.01 -45.79 -4.04
CA LEU A 85 -0.42 -45.91 -3.73
C LEU A 85 -0.77 -47.38 -3.52
N ILE A 86 -1.38 -47.70 -2.39
CA ILE A 86 -1.83 -49.04 -2.03
C ILE A 86 -3.33 -49.00 -1.75
N GLU A 87 -4.08 -49.63 -2.64
CA GLU A 87 -5.54 -49.64 -2.61
C GLU A 87 -6.07 -50.85 -1.82
N ARG A 88 -5.96 -50.77 -0.50
CA ARG A 88 -6.53 -51.71 0.47
C ARG A 88 -6.66 -51.06 1.84
N ALA A 89 -7.33 -51.73 2.76
CA ALA A 89 -7.34 -51.34 4.17
C ALA A 89 -5.91 -51.35 4.77
N PHE A 90 -5.72 -50.53 5.80
CA PHE A 90 -4.45 -50.46 6.53
C PHE A 90 -4.15 -51.78 7.25
N GLU A 91 -2.88 -52.18 7.23
CA GLU A 91 -2.35 -53.35 7.96
C GLU A 91 -1.16 -52.93 8.83
N ALA A 92 -0.92 -53.62 9.95
CA ALA A 92 0.16 -53.25 10.87
C ALA A 92 1.56 -53.26 10.24
N GLN A 93 1.77 -54.08 9.20
CA GLN A 93 3.00 -54.14 8.42
C GLN A 93 3.25 -52.87 7.61
N ASP A 94 2.22 -52.04 7.36
CA ASP A 94 2.41 -50.77 6.65
C ASP A 94 3.25 -49.76 7.42
N LEU A 95 3.38 -49.93 8.74
CA LEU A 95 4.22 -49.13 9.62
C LEU A 95 5.70 -49.55 9.59
N GLU A 96 6.03 -50.66 8.91
CA GLU A 96 7.42 -51.04 8.72
C GLU A 96 8.13 -49.98 7.89
N ASP A 97 9.33 -49.61 8.31
CA ASP A 97 10.15 -48.65 7.57
C ASP A 97 9.47 -47.28 7.37
N ILE A 98 8.68 -46.82 8.35
CA ILE A 98 8.05 -45.49 8.35
C ILE A 98 8.59 -44.64 9.49
N ASP A 99 8.85 -43.36 9.20
CA ASP A 99 9.34 -42.40 10.19
C ASP A 99 8.24 -41.44 10.65
N ILE A 100 7.30 -41.11 9.75
CA ILE A 100 6.18 -40.19 10.02
C ILE A 100 4.86 -40.76 9.49
N LEU A 101 3.86 -40.78 10.36
CA LEU A 101 2.50 -41.21 10.07
C LEU A 101 1.53 -40.02 10.03
N ILE A 102 0.66 -39.98 9.02
CA ILE A 102 -0.48 -39.06 8.94
C ILE A 102 -1.77 -39.86 8.78
N LEU A 103 -2.66 -39.75 9.76
CA LEU A 103 -3.99 -40.36 9.73
C LEU A 103 -5.01 -39.34 9.22
N ALA A 104 -5.65 -39.69 8.11
CA ALA A 104 -6.52 -38.81 7.33
C ALA A 104 -7.82 -39.52 6.92
N THR A 105 -8.37 -40.33 7.84
CA THR A 105 -9.67 -41.01 7.69
C THR A 105 -10.71 -40.39 8.62
N GLU A 106 -11.96 -40.85 8.53
CA GLU A 106 -13.06 -40.44 9.44
C GLU A 106 -13.28 -41.46 10.58
N ASP A 107 -12.50 -42.54 10.64
CA ASP A 107 -12.64 -43.60 11.64
C ASP A 107 -11.77 -43.34 12.88
N HIS A 108 -12.37 -42.78 13.92
CA HIS A 108 -11.71 -42.50 15.19
C HIS A 108 -11.24 -43.77 15.94
N ALA A 109 -11.93 -44.90 15.79
CA ALA A 109 -11.51 -46.15 16.43
C ALA A 109 -10.24 -46.69 15.77
N LEU A 110 -10.21 -46.65 14.44
CA LEU A 110 -9.02 -46.94 13.64
C LEU A 110 -7.87 -45.99 14.01
N HIS A 111 -8.13 -44.69 14.17
CA HIS A 111 -7.09 -43.72 14.56
C HIS A 111 -6.40 -44.10 15.89
N LYS A 112 -7.19 -44.47 16.91
CA LYS A 112 -6.64 -44.91 18.21
C LYS A 112 -5.80 -46.18 18.08
N HIS A 113 -6.29 -47.15 17.30
CA HIS A 113 -5.59 -48.41 17.07
C HIS A 113 -4.24 -48.19 16.37
N ILE A 114 -4.23 -47.46 15.24
CA ILE A 114 -2.99 -47.19 14.49
C ILE A 114 -2.03 -46.33 15.31
N HIS A 115 -2.53 -45.31 16.01
CA HIS A 115 -1.69 -44.47 16.88
C HIS A 115 -0.98 -45.28 17.96
N ALA A 116 -1.66 -46.25 18.60
CA ALA A 116 -1.03 -47.13 19.58
C ALA A 116 0.11 -47.97 18.96
N LEU A 117 -0.11 -48.51 17.76
CA LEU A 117 0.91 -49.27 17.03
C LEU A 117 2.11 -48.42 16.58
N ALA A 118 1.85 -47.18 16.16
CA ALA A 118 2.87 -46.22 15.75
C ALA A 118 3.72 -45.76 16.95
N LYS A 119 3.06 -45.44 18.07
CA LYS A 119 3.73 -45.04 19.31
C LYS A 119 4.65 -46.13 19.86
N ALA A 120 4.24 -47.39 19.79
CA ALA A 120 5.07 -48.53 20.18
C ALA A 120 6.37 -48.67 19.35
N ARG A 121 6.40 -48.10 18.14
CA ARG A 121 7.55 -48.13 17.21
C ARG A 121 8.32 -46.81 17.19
N GLY A 122 7.91 -45.80 17.97
CA GLY A 122 8.53 -44.47 17.96
C GLY A 122 8.25 -43.64 16.70
N ILE A 123 7.18 -43.94 15.96
CA ILE A 123 6.79 -43.24 14.74
C ILE A 123 6.00 -41.98 15.11
N LEU A 124 6.43 -40.81 14.61
CA LEU A 124 5.74 -39.55 14.86
C LEU A 124 4.41 -39.51 14.13
N THR A 125 3.33 -39.22 14.85
CA THR A 125 1.96 -39.31 14.31
C THR A 125 1.28 -37.95 14.28
N ASN A 126 0.63 -37.62 13.15
CA ASN A 126 -0.33 -36.53 13.04
C ASN A 126 -1.70 -37.11 12.67
N VAL A 127 -2.74 -36.74 13.42
CA VAL A 127 -4.12 -37.21 13.18
C VAL A 127 -4.99 -36.01 12.82
N ALA A 128 -5.71 -36.11 11.70
CA ALA A 128 -6.65 -35.09 11.31
C ALA A 128 -7.77 -34.94 12.36
N ASP A 129 -8.09 -33.68 12.68
CA ASP A 129 -9.18 -33.27 13.58
C ASP A 129 -9.18 -33.91 14.98
N THR A 130 -8.06 -34.52 15.40
CA THR A 130 -7.90 -35.21 16.69
C THR A 130 -6.59 -34.77 17.37
N PRO A 131 -6.50 -33.53 17.91
CA PRO A 131 -5.25 -32.95 18.42
C PRO A 131 -4.57 -33.73 19.54
N GLU A 132 -5.33 -34.48 20.33
CA GLU A 132 -4.87 -35.29 21.46
C GLU A 132 -4.09 -36.55 21.05
N LEU A 133 -4.21 -36.96 19.79
CA LEU A 133 -3.45 -38.08 19.20
C LEU A 133 -2.29 -37.60 18.31
N CYS A 134 -1.94 -36.31 18.35
CA CYS A 134 -0.87 -35.73 17.54
C CYS A 134 0.41 -35.54 18.34
N ASP A 135 1.53 -36.06 17.83
CA ASP A 135 2.88 -35.72 18.33
C ASP A 135 3.37 -34.39 17.75
N PHE A 136 2.86 -34.00 16.58
CA PHE A 136 3.20 -32.76 15.90
C PHE A 136 2.01 -32.18 15.12
N TYR A 137 2.09 -30.89 14.78
CA TYR A 137 1.08 -30.21 13.97
C TYR A 137 1.66 -29.74 12.64
N LEU A 138 0.85 -29.86 11.60
CA LEU A 138 1.09 -29.18 10.33
C LEU A 138 0.70 -27.69 10.48
N SER A 139 1.61 -26.80 10.09
CA SER A 139 1.46 -25.36 10.28
C SER A 139 1.07 -24.63 9.01
N SER A 140 0.62 -23.37 9.14
CA SER A 140 0.46 -22.50 7.98
C SER A 140 1.83 -22.01 7.52
N ILE A 141 2.20 -22.31 6.27
CA ILE A 141 3.56 -22.04 5.77
C ILE A 141 3.55 -20.92 4.73
N VAL A 142 4.45 -19.96 4.90
CA VAL A 142 4.85 -18.99 3.88
C VAL A 142 6.14 -19.46 3.23
N GLN A 143 6.17 -19.54 1.91
CA GLN A 143 7.36 -19.93 1.16
C GLN A 143 7.63 -18.91 0.04
N LYS A 144 8.84 -18.33 0.04
CA LYS A 144 9.34 -17.44 -1.01
C LYS A 144 10.79 -17.80 -1.34
N GLY A 145 10.99 -18.50 -2.45
CA GLY A 145 12.31 -19.06 -2.80
C GLY A 145 12.82 -19.96 -1.67
N GLN A 146 14.02 -19.67 -1.17
CA GLN A 146 14.66 -20.37 -0.05
C GLN A 146 14.12 -19.98 1.35
N LEU A 147 13.30 -18.93 1.46
CA LEU A 147 12.71 -18.53 2.74
C LEU A 147 11.46 -19.35 3.06
N LYS A 148 11.40 -19.96 4.25
CA LYS A 148 10.20 -20.58 4.82
C LYS A 148 9.87 -20.01 6.20
N ILE A 149 8.60 -19.75 6.45
CA ILE A 149 8.08 -19.32 7.76
C ILE A 149 6.90 -20.22 8.12
N ALA A 150 6.96 -20.85 9.29
CA ALA A 150 5.90 -21.66 9.86
C ALA A 150 5.12 -20.86 10.92
N ILE A 151 3.79 -20.88 10.84
CA ILE A 151 2.90 -20.14 11.73
C ILE A 151 2.02 -21.15 12.48
N SER A 152 2.14 -21.16 13.81
CA SER A 152 1.33 -21.99 14.70
C SER A 152 0.53 -21.12 15.68
N THR A 153 -0.73 -21.49 15.88
CA THR A 153 -1.62 -20.93 16.91
C THR A 153 -1.94 -21.97 17.99
N ASN A 154 -1.16 -23.06 18.07
CA ASN A 154 -1.43 -24.22 18.94
C ASN A 154 -2.87 -24.75 18.78
N GLY A 155 -3.35 -24.82 17.53
CA GLY A 155 -4.71 -25.26 17.20
C GLY A 155 -5.83 -24.25 17.50
N LEU A 156 -5.58 -23.18 18.26
CA LEU A 156 -6.63 -22.24 18.72
C LEU A 156 -7.35 -21.49 17.60
N SER A 157 -6.63 -21.14 16.52
CA SER A 157 -7.24 -20.42 15.40
C SER A 157 -6.53 -20.70 14.08
N PRO A 158 -6.99 -21.70 13.31
CA PRO A 158 -6.50 -21.96 11.97
C PRO A 158 -6.78 -20.78 11.03
N THR A 159 -7.90 -20.09 11.22
CA THR A 159 -8.27 -18.91 10.42
C THR A 159 -7.30 -17.75 10.64
N PHE A 160 -6.87 -17.49 11.87
CA PHE A 160 -5.86 -16.46 12.15
C PHE A 160 -4.49 -16.83 11.58
N ALA A 161 -4.06 -18.10 11.70
CA ALA A 161 -2.82 -18.59 11.10
C ALA A 161 -2.81 -18.39 9.57
N LYS A 162 -3.94 -18.69 8.91
CA LYS A 162 -4.12 -18.44 7.46
C LYS A 162 -4.01 -16.95 7.11
N ARG A 163 -4.59 -16.06 7.92
CA ARG A 163 -4.49 -14.60 7.71
C ARG A 163 -3.07 -14.08 7.89
N LEU A 164 -2.35 -14.56 8.89
CA LEU A 164 -0.94 -14.22 9.06
C LEU A 164 -0.11 -14.70 7.87
N ARG A 165 -0.36 -15.92 7.38
CA ARG A 165 0.30 -16.45 6.18
C ARG A 165 0.05 -15.56 4.96
N GLU A 166 -1.20 -15.15 4.73
CA GLU A 166 -1.56 -14.21 3.65
C GLU A 166 -0.80 -12.89 3.80
N TRP A 167 -0.79 -12.31 5.00
CA TRP A 167 -0.10 -11.06 5.29
C TRP A 167 1.42 -11.15 5.08
N PHE A 168 2.08 -12.19 5.59
CA PHE A 168 3.51 -12.40 5.38
C PHE A 168 3.86 -12.63 3.90
N ASN A 169 3.02 -13.37 3.16
CA ASN A 169 3.18 -13.51 1.71
C ASN A 169 3.12 -12.15 0.98
N GLU A 170 2.34 -11.19 1.47
CA GLU A 170 2.24 -9.86 0.87
C GLU A 170 3.38 -8.92 1.29
N VAL A 171 3.80 -8.97 2.55
CA VAL A 171 4.80 -8.05 3.11
C VAL A 171 6.22 -8.43 2.71
N ILE A 172 6.52 -9.72 2.63
CA ILE A 172 7.86 -10.18 2.25
C ILE A 172 8.03 -9.96 0.74
N PRO A 173 9.06 -9.25 0.28
CA PRO A 173 9.32 -9.05 -1.15
C PRO A 173 9.61 -10.36 -1.91
N ASP A 174 9.28 -10.42 -3.20
CA ASP A 174 9.60 -11.59 -4.03
C ASP A 174 11.11 -11.72 -4.32
N ASP A 175 11.88 -10.63 -4.19
CA ASP A 175 13.33 -10.62 -4.39
C ASP A 175 14.13 -11.05 -3.14
N ILE A 176 13.44 -11.46 -2.06
CA ILE A 176 14.07 -11.92 -0.82
C ILE A 176 15.05 -13.09 -1.06
N ASP A 177 14.76 -13.93 -2.05
CA ASP A 177 15.61 -15.05 -2.43
C ASP A 177 17.00 -14.59 -2.90
N ASN A 178 17.03 -13.56 -3.77
CA ASN A 178 18.28 -12.96 -4.24
C ASN A 178 19.07 -12.30 -3.10
N ILE A 179 18.36 -11.72 -2.13
CA ILE A 179 18.99 -11.14 -0.94
C ILE A 179 19.67 -12.24 -0.12
N LEU A 180 19.00 -13.38 0.10
CA LEU A 180 19.57 -14.52 0.81
C LEU A 180 20.82 -15.08 0.10
N TYR A 181 20.78 -15.24 -1.23
CA TYR A 181 21.96 -15.67 -1.99
C TYR A 181 23.13 -14.69 -1.87
N ARG A 182 22.87 -13.38 -1.96
CA ARG A 182 23.90 -12.34 -1.81
C ARG A 182 24.50 -12.31 -0.41
N LEU A 183 23.66 -12.43 0.62
CA LEU A 183 24.12 -12.48 2.01
C LEU A 183 25.01 -13.71 2.25
N ASN A 184 24.64 -14.87 1.69
CA ASN A 184 25.47 -16.06 1.78
C ASN A 184 26.81 -15.89 1.04
N ALA A 185 26.81 -15.31 -0.16
CA ALA A 185 28.03 -15.02 -0.91
C ALA A 185 28.96 -14.05 -0.15
N ILE A 186 28.40 -12.99 0.44
CA ILE A 186 29.15 -12.05 1.28
C ILE A 186 29.73 -12.78 2.50
N ARG A 187 28.93 -13.58 3.21
CA ARG A 187 29.39 -14.38 4.36
C ARG A 187 30.59 -15.27 4.01
N ASN A 188 30.58 -15.87 2.82
CA ASN A 188 31.65 -16.75 2.35
C ASN A 188 32.91 -15.99 1.93
N GLN A 189 32.79 -14.73 1.50
CA GLN A 189 33.92 -13.86 1.15
C GLN A 189 34.54 -13.16 2.37
N LEU A 190 33.77 -12.97 3.45
CA LEU A 190 34.27 -12.40 4.69
C LEU A 190 35.33 -13.33 5.33
N LYS A 191 36.52 -12.77 5.58
CA LYS A 191 37.58 -13.38 6.40
C LYS A 191 37.53 -12.81 7.82
N GLY A 192 37.86 -13.62 8.82
CA GLY A 192 37.74 -13.27 10.24
C GLY A 192 36.91 -14.29 11.03
N ASP A 193 36.78 -14.05 12.34
CA ASP A 193 36.02 -14.92 13.24
C ASP A 193 34.50 -14.82 13.02
N PHE A 194 33.74 -15.72 13.65
CA PHE A 194 32.28 -15.78 13.50
C PHE A 194 31.60 -14.47 13.96
N ALA A 195 32.07 -13.86 15.04
CA ALA A 195 31.50 -12.65 15.61
C ALA A 195 31.60 -11.46 14.63
N TYR A 196 32.76 -11.29 13.99
CA TYR A 196 32.98 -10.28 12.97
C TYR A 196 32.05 -10.49 11.76
N LYS A 197 31.90 -11.74 11.29
CA LYS A 197 30.98 -12.05 10.18
C LYS A 197 29.52 -11.72 10.51
N VAL A 198 29.07 -12.04 11.72
CA VAL A 198 27.71 -11.72 12.19
C VAL A 198 27.51 -10.21 12.26
N GLN A 199 28.48 -9.46 12.79
CA GLN A 199 28.38 -8.00 12.87
C GLN A 199 28.25 -7.36 11.48
N GLN A 200 29.04 -7.79 10.50
CA GLN A 200 28.97 -7.28 9.13
C GLN A 200 27.63 -7.62 8.46
N LEU A 201 27.13 -8.84 8.64
CA LEU A 201 25.82 -9.24 8.11
C LEU A 201 24.65 -8.50 8.78
N ASN A 202 24.76 -8.20 10.08
CA ASN A 202 23.76 -7.41 10.80
C ASN A 202 23.67 -5.98 10.27
N VAL A 203 24.79 -5.33 9.96
CA VAL A 203 24.78 -3.98 9.34
C VAL A 203 24.07 -4.01 7.99
N LEU A 204 24.29 -5.05 7.19
CA LEU A 204 23.65 -5.21 5.87
C LEU A 204 22.15 -5.52 5.98
N THR A 205 21.74 -6.25 7.02
CA THR A 205 20.35 -6.65 7.25
C THR A 205 19.56 -5.67 8.12
N ALA A 206 20.21 -4.66 8.72
CA ALA A 206 19.59 -3.69 9.61
C ALA A 206 18.41 -2.94 8.97
N SER A 207 18.44 -2.72 7.66
CA SER A 207 17.33 -2.10 6.92
C SER A 207 16.05 -2.96 6.83
N PHE A 208 16.16 -4.26 7.08
CA PHE A 208 15.03 -5.21 7.11
C PHE A 208 14.41 -5.35 8.50
N VAL A 209 15.07 -4.85 9.55
CA VAL A 209 14.50 -4.77 10.89
C VAL A 209 13.88 -3.39 11.06
N PRO A 210 12.56 -3.25 11.23
CA PRO A 210 11.98 -1.97 11.60
C PRO A 210 12.58 -1.53 12.93
N ASN A 211 13.21 -0.34 12.95
CA ASN A 211 13.85 0.26 14.13
C ASN A 211 12.92 0.24 15.34
N HIS A 212 13.04 -0.79 16.16
CA HIS A 212 12.50 -0.83 17.50
C HIS A 212 13.65 -0.95 18.49
N THR A 213 13.64 -0.03 19.45
CA THR A 213 14.48 0.08 20.66
C THR A 213 15.86 0.75 20.52
N LYS A 214 15.84 2.09 20.70
CA LYS A 214 16.84 2.75 21.56
C LYS A 214 16.65 2.22 22.98
N SER A 215 17.57 1.40 23.47
CA SER A 215 18.08 1.42 24.86
C SER A 215 18.84 0.12 25.13
N ALA A 216 20.17 0.15 25.08
CA ALA A 216 21.05 -0.55 26.01
C ALA A 216 22.52 -0.30 25.65
N LYS A 217 23.20 0.43 26.53
CA LYS A 217 24.64 0.41 26.82
C LYS A 217 25.63 0.55 25.67
N GLN A 218 26.01 1.81 25.53
CA GLN A 218 27.35 2.28 25.23
C GLN A 218 28.35 1.73 26.28
N SER A 219 29.26 0.87 25.86
CA SER A 219 30.51 0.51 26.56
C SER A 219 31.54 0.14 25.48
N SER A 220 32.33 1.10 25.00
CA SER A 220 33.74 1.28 25.39
C SER A 220 34.62 0.06 25.09
N LEU A 221 35.44 0.12 24.03
CA LEU A 221 36.91 0.18 24.12
C LEU A 221 37.59 0.02 22.75
N HIS A 222 38.62 0.86 22.59
CA HIS A 222 39.71 0.87 21.60
C HIS A 222 39.46 1.24 20.13
N SER A 223 39.74 2.52 19.89
CA SER A 223 40.48 3.03 18.74
C SER A 223 41.70 2.18 18.39
N GLN A 224 41.84 1.83 17.12
CA GLN A 224 43.12 1.96 16.41
C GLN A 224 42.87 2.20 14.92
N THR A 225 43.68 3.11 14.40
CA THR A 225 43.67 3.77 13.10
C THR A 225 44.02 2.84 11.95
N ASN A 226 43.29 2.91 10.83
CA ASN A 226 43.90 3.29 9.56
C ASN A 226 42.86 3.68 8.49
N PRO A 227 43.22 4.64 7.61
CA PRO A 227 42.29 5.26 6.68
C PRO A 227 42.26 4.48 5.36
N SER A 228 41.11 3.95 4.99
CA SER A 228 40.66 3.83 3.59
C SER A 228 39.46 2.91 3.51
N THR A 229 38.37 3.45 2.98
CA THR A 229 37.36 2.86 2.07
C THR A 229 36.02 3.58 2.24
N THR A 230 36.09 4.91 2.16
CA THR A 230 34.98 5.80 1.82
C THR A 230 34.56 5.57 0.36
N LEU A 231 33.82 4.50 0.05
CA LEU A 231 33.18 4.34 -1.26
C LEU A 231 31.97 3.41 -1.18
N LYS A 232 30.82 3.97 -0.73
CA LYS A 232 29.47 3.70 -1.28
C LYS A 232 28.32 4.40 -0.53
N SER A 233 28.61 5.35 0.37
CA SER A 233 27.61 6.35 0.82
C SER A 233 27.37 7.46 -0.21
N SER A 234 28.26 7.64 -1.21
CA SER A 234 28.18 8.82 -2.08
C SER A 234 27.07 8.75 -3.13
N LYS A 235 26.66 7.59 -3.66
CA LYS A 235 25.67 7.57 -4.75
C LYS A 235 24.27 7.99 -4.30
N HIS A 236 23.79 7.59 -3.12
CA HIS A 236 22.47 8.02 -2.63
C HIS A 236 22.47 9.49 -2.20
N GLN A 237 23.53 9.96 -1.55
CA GLN A 237 23.67 11.39 -1.24
C GLN A 237 23.84 12.24 -2.50
N LEU A 238 24.62 11.81 -3.49
CA LEU A 238 24.80 12.51 -4.77
C LEU A 238 23.51 12.52 -5.59
N VAL A 239 22.69 11.48 -5.51
CA VAL A 239 21.36 11.45 -6.16
C VAL A 239 20.39 12.37 -5.43
N ILE A 240 20.35 12.38 -4.09
CA ILE A 240 19.53 13.32 -3.31
C ILE A 240 19.96 14.77 -3.57
N ILE A 241 21.26 15.05 -3.56
CA ILE A 241 21.82 16.35 -3.93
C ILE A 241 21.51 16.69 -5.39
N GLY A 242 21.55 15.71 -6.29
CA GLY A 242 21.14 15.86 -7.69
C GLY A 242 19.66 16.22 -7.85
N ILE A 243 18.78 15.66 -7.01
CA ILE A 243 17.34 15.96 -6.97
C ILE A 243 17.10 17.38 -6.47
N TYR A 244 17.72 17.78 -5.36
CA TYR A 244 17.64 19.16 -4.88
C TYR A 244 18.21 20.13 -5.92
N ARG A 245 19.31 19.77 -6.60
CA ARG A 245 19.85 20.56 -7.72
C ARG A 245 18.87 20.69 -8.89
N TRP A 246 18.19 19.61 -9.29
CA TRP A 246 17.20 19.67 -10.36
C TRP A 246 15.95 20.47 -9.98
N ILE A 247 15.48 20.37 -8.72
CA ILE A 247 14.38 21.20 -8.21
C ILE A 247 14.78 22.67 -8.20
N ILE A 248 16.00 22.98 -7.75
CA ILE A 248 16.56 24.33 -7.78
C ILE A 248 16.68 24.82 -9.22
N VAL A 249 17.11 23.98 -10.16
CA VAL A 249 17.21 24.33 -11.58
C VAL A 249 15.83 24.56 -12.21
N LEU A 250 14.82 23.72 -11.94
CA LEU A 250 13.46 23.93 -12.46
C LEU A 250 12.78 25.16 -11.84
N LEU A 251 12.99 25.39 -10.54
CA LEU A 251 12.57 26.63 -9.87
C LEU A 251 13.30 27.84 -10.44
N ALA A 252 14.59 27.73 -10.74
CA ALA A 252 15.39 28.79 -11.34
C ALA A 252 14.95 29.07 -12.79
N ILE A 253 14.68 28.04 -13.60
CA ILE A 253 14.13 28.21 -14.95
C ILE A 253 12.75 28.87 -14.89
N GLY A 254 11.89 28.45 -13.94
CA GLY A 254 10.61 29.10 -13.69
C GLY A 254 10.77 30.56 -13.28
N LEU A 255 11.67 30.86 -12.34
CA LEU A 255 12.00 32.22 -11.88
C LEU A 255 12.64 33.08 -12.97
N ILE A 256 13.46 32.50 -13.85
CA ILE A 256 14.08 33.18 -14.99
C ILE A 256 13.02 33.46 -16.05
N ALA A 257 12.13 32.52 -16.36
CA ALA A 257 11.02 32.75 -17.28
C ALA A 257 10.08 33.85 -16.75
N ILE A 258 9.74 33.80 -15.47
CA ILE A 258 8.98 34.86 -14.77
C ILE A 258 9.75 36.19 -14.81
N GLY A 259 11.05 36.18 -14.51
CA GLY A 259 11.90 37.36 -14.52
C GLY A 259 12.13 37.95 -15.91
N TYR A 260 12.09 37.14 -16.97
CA TYR A 260 12.20 37.56 -18.37
C TYR A 260 10.92 38.28 -18.83
N GLU A 261 9.76 37.77 -18.42
CA GLU A 261 8.46 38.43 -18.63
C GLU A 261 8.30 39.69 -17.77
N LEU A 262 8.87 39.70 -16.55
CA LEU A 262 8.90 40.90 -15.70
C LEU A 262 10.03 41.88 -16.08
N LYS A 263 10.97 41.51 -16.96
CA LYS A 263 12.15 42.33 -17.29
C LYS A 263 11.83 43.76 -17.76
N PRO A 264 10.77 44.02 -18.55
CA PRO A 264 10.36 45.39 -18.92
C PRO A 264 9.84 46.21 -17.73
N LEU A 265 9.36 45.52 -16.68
CA LEU A 265 8.78 46.09 -15.47
C LEU A 265 9.84 46.34 -14.39
N LEU A 266 10.90 45.52 -14.35
CA LEU A 266 11.97 45.55 -13.33
C LEU A 266 13.09 46.54 -13.66
N SER A 267 13.30 46.87 -14.94
CA SER A 267 14.42 47.70 -15.41
C SER A 267 14.24 49.20 -15.21
N THR A 268 13.10 49.65 -14.70
CA THR A 268 12.72 51.07 -14.60
C THR A 268 12.58 51.59 -13.15
N ILE A 269 12.88 50.79 -12.12
CA ILE A 269 12.38 51.06 -10.74
C ILE A 269 13.47 50.95 -9.66
N SER A 270 13.48 51.91 -8.72
CA SER A 270 14.38 51.96 -7.56
C SER A 270 13.91 51.08 -6.38
N TRP A 271 14.84 50.60 -5.54
CA TRP A 271 14.58 49.65 -4.44
C TRP A 271 13.58 50.12 -3.37
N HIS A 272 13.35 51.42 -3.21
CA HIS A 272 12.44 51.95 -2.19
C HIS A 272 10.98 52.03 -2.66
N GLU A 273 10.72 51.95 -3.97
CA GLU A 273 9.37 51.91 -4.56
C GLU A 273 8.82 50.48 -4.68
N TRP A 274 9.67 49.48 -4.43
CA TRP A 274 9.38 48.07 -4.66
C TRP A 274 8.33 47.48 -3.72
N THR A 275 8.29 47.90 -2.46
CA THR A 275 7.34 47.35 -1.48
C THR A 275 5.91 47.79 -1.79
N GLY A 276 5.71 49.05 -2.16
CA GLY A 276 4.42 49.57 -2.62
C GLY A 276 3.95 48.92 -3.92
N ARG A 277 4.82 48.89 -4.94
CA ARG A 277 4.48 48.28 -6.23
C ARG A 277 4.34 46.76 -6.19
N ALA A 278 5.06 46.05 -5.32
CA ALA A 278 4.88 44.60 -5.15
C ALA A 278 3.49 44.27 -4.59
N VAL A 279 2.99 45.07 -3.65
CA VAL A 279 1.61 44.94 -3.15
C VAL A 279 0.60 45.26 -4.25
N ASP A 280 0.87 46.28 -5.09
CA ASP A 280 0.02 46.60 -6.24
C ASP A 280 0.03 45.51 -7.33
N LEU A 281 1.20 44.90 -7.59
CA LEU A 281 1.40 43.84 -8.61
C LEU A 281 0.80 42.50 -8.19
N LEU A 282 0.98 42.12 -6.92
CA LEU A 282 0.46 40.88 -6.37
C LEU A 282 -1.04 41.00 -6.05
N GLY A 283 -1.51 42.22 -5.76
CA GLY A 283 -2.88 42.50 -5.37
C GLY A 283 -3.14 42.21 -3.89
N LYS A 284 -4.16 42.88 -3.34
CA LYS A 284 -4.54 42.79 -1.92
C LYS A 284 -4.96 41.36 -1.50
N ASP A 285 -5.45 40.56 -2.45
CA ASP A 285 -5.93 39.21 -2.19
C ASP A 285 -4.82 38.14 -2.24
N PHE A 286 -3.59 38.50 -2.60
CA PHE A 286 -2.48 37.55 -2.77
C PHE A 286 -2.21 36.71 -1.53
N ILE A 287 -2.26 37.34 -0.34
CA ILE A 287 -2.02 36.65 0.92
C ILE A 287 -3.06 35.55 1.16
N TRP A 288 -4.29 35.76 0.71
CA TRP A 288 -5.35 34.76 0.81
C TRP A 288 -5.10 33.59 -0.14
N PHE A 289 -4.53 33.82 -1.34
CA PHE A 289 -4.13 32.73 -2.23
C PHE A 289 -2.96 31.92 -1.64
N LEU A 290 -2.02 32.59 -0.96
CA LEU A 290 -0.94 31.93 -0.22
C LEU A 290 -1.48 31.03 0.89
N VAL A 291 -2.40 31.56 1.72
CA VAL A 291 -3.07 30.78 2.79
C VAL A 291 -3.85 29.60 2.19
N GLY A 292 -4.60 29.82 1.11
CA GLY A 292 -5.33 28.77 0.41
C GLY A 292 -4.42 27.65 -0.09
N GLY A 293 -3.31 28.02 -0.73
CA GLY A 293 -2.28 27.08 -1.19
C GLY A 293 -1.64 26.30 -0.05
N PHE A 294 -1.34 26.99 1.06
CA PHE A 294 -0.80 26.38 2.27
C PHE A 294 -1.76 25.35 2.85
N LEU A 295 -3.03 25.70 3.06
CA LEU A 295 -4.05 24.82 3.63
C LEU A 295 -4.32 23.61 2.73
N ALA A 296 -4.54 23.85 1.43
CA ALA A 296 -4.78 22.80 0.45
C ALA A 296 -3.60 21.82 0.41
N LYS A 297 -2.36 22.32 0.40
CA LYS A 297 -1.18 21.46 0.33
C LYS A 297 -0.84 20.80 1.66
N TYR A 298 -1.12 21.42 2.79
CA TYR A 298 -0.91 20.82 4.10
C TYR A 298 -1.80 19.58 4.28
N ILE A 299 -3.07 19.70 3.92
CA ILE A 299 -4.04 18.60 4.00
C ILE A 299 -3.72 17.51 2.96
N ASP A 300 -3.40 17.90 1.72
CA ASP A 300 -2.97 16.96 0.70
C ASP A 300 -1.66 16.25 1.05
N GLY A 301 -0.70 16.95 1.65
CA GLY A 301 0.58 16.39 2.09
C GLY A 301 0.47 15.42 3.28
N THR A 302 -0.59 15.56 4.10
CA THR A 302 -0.86 14.67 5.24
C THR A 302 -1.76 13.49 4.86
N LEU A 303 -2.79 13.70 4.03
CA LEU A 303 -3.79 12.67 3.68
C LEU A 303 -3.60 12.05 2.29
N GLY A 304 -2.83 12.68 1.41
CA GLY A 304 -2.67 12.27 0.00
C GLY A 304 -3.93 12.49 -0.85
N LEU A 305 -4.90 13.24 -0.34
CA LEU A 305 -6.23 13.43 -0.90
C LEU A 305 -6.70 14.84 -0.52
N GLY A 306 -6.97 15.71 -1.50
CA GLY A 306 -7.74 16.93 -1.25
C GLY A 306 -7.23 18.24 -1.83
N TYR A 307 -6.03 18.30 -2.44
CA TYR A 307 -5.50 19.57 -2.97
C TYR A 307 -6.50 20.30 -3.88
N GLY A 308 -6.94 19.66 -4.97
CA GLY A 308 -7.95 20.22 -5.87
C GLY A 308 -9.31 20.46 -5.19
N THR A 309 -9.81 19.53 -4.38
CA THR A 309 -11.12 19.72 -3.71
C THR A 309 -11.14 20.93 -2.78
N ILE A 310 -10.08 21.14 -1.99
CA ILE A 310 -9.95 22.31 -1.10
C ILE A 310 -9.67 23.56 -1.92
N GLY A 311 -8.70 23.48 -2.83
CA GLY A 311 -8.28 24.61 -3.67
C GLY A 311 -9.45 25.17 -4.47
N THR A 312 -10.25 24.30 -5.10
CA THR A 312 -11.44 24.73 -5.83
C THR A 312 -12.44 25.40 -4.91
N THR A 313 -12.80 24.73 -3.82
CA THR A 313 -13.84 25.25 -2.91
C THR A 313 -13.41 26.59 -2.31
N TYR A 314 -12.13 26.73 -1.96
CA TYR A 314 -11.55 27.96 -1.46
C TYR A 314 -11.54 29.07 -2.53
N LEU A 315 -11.02 28.82 -3.72
CA LEU A 315 -10.94 29.85 -4.77
C LEU A 315 -12.32 30.23 -5.33
N LEU A 316 -13.28 29.31 -5.33
CA LEU A 316 -14.67 29.60 -5.66
C LEU A 316 -15.29 30.57 -4.66
N SER A 317 -14.84 30.58 -3.40
CA SER A 317 -15.35 31.52 -2.40
C SER A 317 -14.97 32.98 -2.71
N PHE A 318 -13.82 33.19 -3.36
CA PHE A 318 -13.33 34.49 -3.85
C PHE A 318 -13.96 34.92 -5.18
N GLY A 319 -14.87 34.14 -5.75
CA GLY A 319 -15.56 34.51 -7.00
C GLY A 319 -14.73 34.32 -8.26
N ILE A 320 -13.62 33.59 -8.19
CA ILE A 320 -12.81 33.29 -9.37
C ILE A 320 -13.59 32.33 -10.29
N PRO A 321 -13.61 32.55 -11.61
CA PRO A 321 -14.32 31.67 -12.55
C PRO A 321 -13.83 30.21 -12.47
N PRO A 322 -14.73 29.21 -12.53
CA PRO A 322 -14.36 27.81 -12.32
C PRO A 322 -13.29 27.26 -13.27
N ALA A 323 -13.32 27.64 -14.55
CA ALA A 323 -12.29 27.20 -15.51
C ALA A 323 -10.91 27.80 -15.20
N GLN A 324 -10.85 29.05 -14.70
CA GLN A 324 -9.60 29.68 -14.25
C GLN A 324 -9.06 29.04 -12.97
N ILE A 325 -9.95 28.68 -12.04
CA ILE A 325 -9.60 27.90 -10.84
C ILE A 325 -9.00 26.56 -11.26
N SER A 326 -9.69 25.83 -12.13
CA SER A 326 -9.25 24.51 -12.58
C SER A 326 -7.89 24.58 -13.26
N LYS A 327 -7.69 25.53 -14.19
CA LYS A 327 -6.39 25.79 -14.83
C LYS A 327 -5.28 25.98 -13.79
N THR A 328 -5.48 26.89 -12.84
CA THR A 328 -4.46 27.26 -11.86
C THR A 328 -4.11 26.08 -10.94
N ILE A 329 -5.12 25.33 -10.50
CA ILE A 329 -4.92 24.11 -9.70
C ILE A 329 -4.14 23.06 -10.51
N HIS A 330 -4.54 22.76 -11.75
CA HIS A 330 -3.87 21.73 -12.55
C HIS A 330 -2.41 22.09 -12.83
N ILE A 331 -2.11 23.36 -13.16
CA ILE A 331 -0.74 23.81 -13.38
C ILE A 331 0.09 23.62 -12.10
N SER A 332 -0.46 23.97 -10.93
CA SER A 332 0.24 23.74 -9.66
C SER A 332 0.43 22.24 -9.33
N GLU A 333 -0.54 21.40 -9.72
CA GLU A 333 -0.50 19.96 -9.51
C GLU A 333 0.56 19.26 -10.37
N ILE A 334 0.97 19.82 -11.51
CA ILE A 334 2.11 19.30 -12.30
C ILE A 334 3.35 19.20 -11.39
N PHE A 335 3.64 20.25 -10.62
CA PHE A 335 4.81 20.28 -9.76
C PHE A 335 4.64 19.35 -8.56
N THR A 336 3.50 19.45 -7.87
CA THR A 336 3.30 18.70 -6.63
C THR A 336 3.12 17.20 -6.87
N SER A 337 2.32 16.83 -7.87
CA SER A 337 2.05 15.44 -8.24
C SER A 337 3.18 14.85 -9.06
N GLY A 338 3.89 15.66 -9.86
CA GLY A 338 5.07 15.23 -10.60
C GLY A 338 6.19 14.78 -9.69
N PHE A 339 6.51 15.57 -8.66
CA PHE A 339 7.52 15.18 -7.67
C PHE A 339 7.10 13.92 -6.89
N SER A 340 5.86 13.88 -6.39
CA SER A 340 5.34 12.70 -5.67
C SER A 340 5.33 11.44 -6.54
N GLY A 341 4.81 11.54 -7.76
CA GLY A 341 4.74 10.45 -8.73
C GLY A 341 6.13 9.91 -9.11
N TRP A 342 7.09 10.81 -9.32
CA TRP A 342 8.48 10.44 -9.60
C TRP A 342 9.12 9.68 -8.44
N MET A 343 8.93 10.13 -7.20
CA MET A 343 9.41 9.41 -6.01
C MET A 343 8.81 8.00 -5.93
N HIS A 344 7.51 7.86 -6.14
CA HIS A 344 6.87 6.54 -6.15
C HIS A 344 7.39 5.64 -7.27
N TRP A 345 7.68 6.18 -8.45
CA TRP A 345 8.31 5.42 -9.54
C TRP A 345 9.74 4.99 -9.17
N HIS A 346 10.55 5.89 -8.63
CA HIS A 346 11.92 5.62 -8.20
C HIS A 346 11.99 4.51 -7.13
N TYR A 347 11.11 4.56 -6.13
CA TYR A 347 10.99 3.54 -5.08
C TYR A 347 10.27 2.26 -5.51
N ARG A 348 9.96 2.10 -6.81
CA ARG A 348 9.25 0.93 -7.38
C ARG A 348 7.87 0.68 -6.73
N ASN A 349 7.22 1.74 -6.29
CA ASN A 349 5.87 1.74 -5.72
C ASN A 349 4.77 1.84 -6.81
N VAL A 350 5.13 1.73 -8.08
CA VAL A 350 4.22 1.88 -9.22
C VAL A 350 3.93 0.53 -9.86
N ASN A 351 2.67 0.12 -9.86
CA ASN A 351 2.22 -1.01 -10.65
C ASN A 351 1.98 -0.56 -12.11
N LYS A 352 2.81 -1.05 -13.05
CA LYS A 352 2.75 -0.67 -14.47
C LYS A 352 1.42 -1.00 -15.16
N LYS A 353 0.70 -2.04 -14.71
CA LYS A 353 -0.61 -2.42 -15.27
C LYS A 353 -1.70 -1.47 -14.79
N LEU A 354 -1.71 -1.17 -13.49
CA LEU A 354 -2.63 -0.19 -12.90
C LEU A 354 -2.39 1.22 -13.44
N PHE A 355 -1.14 1.65 -13.53
CA PHE A 355 -0.77 2.95 -14.10
C PHE A 355 -1.28 3.10 -15.54
N ARG A 356 -0.95 2.14 -16.43
CA ARG A 356 -1.42 2.17 -17.82
C ARG A 356 -2.94 2.14 -17.95
N ALA A 357 -3.62 1.38 -17.08
CA ALA A 357 -5.07 1.32 -17.06
C ALA A 357 -5.71 2.64 -16.62
N LEU A 358 -5.02 3.49 -15.86
CA LEU A 358 -5.54 4.77 -15.38
C LEU A 358 -5.15 5.95 -16.27
N VAL A 359 -3.89 5.99 -16.72
CA VAL A 359 -3.31 7.17 -17.37
C VAL A 359 -4.01 7.47 -18.68
N TRP A 360 -4.13 6.52 -19.62
CA TRP A 360 -4.72 6.78 -20.93
C TRP A 360 -6.18 7.19 -20.85
N PRO A 361 -7.06 6.45 -20.14
CA PRO A 361 -8.45 6.89 -19.99
C PRO A 361 -8.56 8.20 -19.22
N GLY A 362 -7.70 8.41 -18.22
CA GLY A 362 -7.64 9.64 -17.43
C GLY A 362 -7.25 10.86 -18.26
N LEU A 363 -6.30 10.74 -19.20
CA LEU A 363 -5.92 11.82 -20.12
C LEU A 363 -7.11 12.23 -20.98
N ILE A 364 -7.80 11.26 -21.56
CA ILE A 364 -9.01 11.50 -22.38
C ILE A 364 -10.06 12.24 -21.54
N GLY A 365 -10.33 11.76 -20.33
CA GLY A 365 -11.25 12.40 -19.41
C GLY A 365 -10.83 13.84 -19.07
N GLY A 366 -9.57 14.04 -18.69
CA GLY A 366 -9.04 15.36 -18.32
C GLY A 366 -9.09 16.37 -19.45
N ILE A 367 -8.71 15.98 -20.67
CA ILE A 367 -8.80 16.84 -21.86
C ILE A 367 -10.26 17.18 -22.16
N ALA A 368 -11.15 16.19 -22.18
CA ALA A 368 -12.57 16.41 -22.43
C ALA A 368 -13.21 17.34 -21.38
N GLY A 369 -12.85 17.16 -20.10
CA GLY A 369 -13.31 18.00 -19.01
C GLY A 369 -12.79 19.45 -19.10
N ALA A 370 -11.52 19.62 -19.46
CA ALA A 370 -10.90 20.93 -19.64
C ALA A 370 -11.52 21.70 -20.81
N ILE A 371 -11.77 21.02 -21.94
CA ILE A 371 -12.50 21.59 -23.09
C ILE A 371 -13.91 22.00 -22.66
N LEU A 372 -14.65 21.10 -22.00
CA LEU A 372 -16.03 21.36 -21.59
C LEU A 372 -16.14 22.59 -20.68
N ILE A 373 -15.37 22.64 -19.59
CA ILE A 373 -15.49 23.75 -18.63
C ILE A 373 -15.04 25.08 -19.23
N THR A 374 -14.08 25.06 -20.17
CA THR A 374 -13.63 26.25 -20.88
C THR A 374 -14.70 26.80 -21.82
N HIS A 375 -15.38 25.94 -22.58
CA HIS A 375 -16.50 26.38 -23.43
C HIS A 375 -17.69 26.88 -22.59
N LEU A 376 -17.99 26.19 -21.50
CA LEU A 376 -19.08 26.55 -20.61
C LEU A 376 -18.83 27.86 -19.84
N GLN A 377 -17.57 28.27 -19.64
CA GLN A 377 -17.20 29.53 -18.96
C GLN A 377 -17.93 30.74 -19.56
N HIS A 378 -18.08 30.79 -20.89
CA HIS A 378 -18.66 31.95 -21.57
C HIS A 378 -20.19 31.89 -21.66
N ALA A 379 -20.79 30.69 -21.62
CA ALA A 379 -22.22 30.50 -21.88
C ALA A 379 -23.10 30.42 -20.62
N ALA A 380 -22.55 30.04 -19.45
CA ALA A 380 -23.37 29.74 -18.27
C ALA A 380 -22.65 29.97 -16.92
N LEU A 381 -21.87 31.05 -16.77
CA LEU A 381 -21.07 31.29 -15.57
C LEU A 381 -21.89 31.26 -14.26
N HIS A 382 -23.09 31.84 -14.27
CA HIS A 382 -24.01 31.85 -13.12
C HIS A 382 -24.58 30.46 -12.79
N THR A 383 -24.79 29.61 -13.79
CA THR A 383 -25.38 28.27 -13.61
C THR A 383 -24.33 27.23 -13.22
N ILE A 384 -23.08 27.37 -13.68
CA ILE A 384 -22.01 26.38 -13.45
C ILE A 384 -21.47 26.43 -12.03
N ARG A 385 -21.33 27.64 -11.47
CA ARG A 385 -20.79 27.84 -10.12
C ARG A 385 -21.55 27.05 -9.04
N PRO A 386 -22.90 27.11 -8.94
CA PRO A 386 -23.64 26.30 -7.98
C PRO A 386 -23.56 24.80 -8.29
N VAL A 387 -23.46 24.39 -9.56
CA VAL A 387 -23.29 22.97 -9.93
C VAL A 387 -21.96 22.41 -9.41
N ILE A 388 -20.86 23.15 -9.58
CA ILE A 388 -19.55 22.74 -9.05
C ILE A 388 -19.54 22.80 -7.51
N ALA A 389 -20.23 23.78 -6.91
CA ALA A 389 -20.39 23.84 -5.47
C ALA A 389 -21.17 22.63 -4.91
N LEU A 390 -22.24 22.18 -5.58
CA LEU A 390 -22.98 20.97 -5.22
C LEU A 390 -22.13 19.70 -5.37
N TYR A 391 -21.33 19.62 -6.43
CA TYR A 391 -20.39 18.51 -6.61
C TYR A 391 -19.30 18.47 -5.52
N THR A 392 -18.70 19.62 -5.20
CA THR A 392 -17.70 19.72 -4.11
C THR A 392 -18.34 19.42 -2.75
N PHE A 393 -19.60 19.82 -2.52
CA PHE A 393 -20.38 19.41 -1.36
C PHE A 393 -20.52 17.88 -1.27
N PHE A 394 -20.90 17.23 -2.38
CA PHE A 394 -20.97 15.77 -2.45
C PHE A 394 -19.62 15.09 -2.18
N LEU A 395 -18.52 15.63 -2.69
CA LEU A 395 -17.17 15.18 -2.33
C LEU A 395 -16.90 15.36 -0.83
N GLY A 396 -17.26 16.50 -0.26
CA GLY A 396 -17.17 16.79 1.18
C GLY A 396 -17.92 15.76 2.02
N VAL A 397 -19.15 15.43 1.65
CA VAL A 397 -19.95 14.37 2.29
C VAL A 397 -19.23 13.02 2.21
N ASN A 398 -18.70 12.66 1.03
CA ASN A 398 -17.96 11.40 0.87
C ASN A 398 -16.68 11.33 1.73
N ILE A 399 -15.96 12.45 1.87
CA ILE A 399 -14.77 12.56 2.73
C ILE A 399 -15.20 12.42 4.20
N LEU A 400 -16.25 13.13 4.63
CA LEU A 400 -16.78 13.09 5.99
C LEU A 400 -17.24 11.68 6.38
N LEU A 401 -18.02 11.02 5.51
CA LEU A 401 -18.51 9.66 5.74
C LEU A 401 -17.36 8.66 5.90
N LYS A 402 -16.23 8.84 5.21
CA LYS A 402 -15.02 8.01 5.39
C LYS A 402 -14.37 8.25 6.75
N GLY A 403 -14.37 9.49 7.26
CA GLY A 403 -13.90 9.80 8.60
C GLY A 403 -14.79 9.22 9.70
N ILE A 404 -16.11 9.19 9.49
CA ILE A 404 -17.08 8.70 10.49
C ILE A 404 -17.18 7.17 10.46
N ARG A 405 -17.40 6.57 9.28
CA ARG A 405 -17.69 5.14 9.08
C ARG A 405 -16.42 4.33 8.83
N PHE A 406 -15.40 4.47 9.68
CA PHE A 406 -14.19 3.62 9.63
C PHE A 406 -14.53 2.16 9.99
N ARG A 407 -15.30 1.48 9.16
CA ARG A 407 -15.64 0.06 9.24
C ARG A 407 -15.37 -0.59 7.89
N ARG A 408 -14.73 -1.76 7.94
CA ARG A 408 -14.36 -2.63 6.81
C ARG A 408 -15.59 -2.88 5.91
N THR A 409 -15.72 -2.14 4.82
CA THR A 409 -16.62 -2.51 3.72
C THR A 409 -16.04 -3.71 2.99
N GLN A 410 -16.91 -4.65 2.63
CA GLN A 410 -16.54 -5.84 1.87
C GLN A 410 -15.80 -5.51 0.57
N GLN A 411 -14.75 -6.29 0.28
CA GLN A 411 -13.87 -6.12 -0.86
C GLN A 411 -14.56 -6.52 -2.17
N ARG A 412 -15.28 -5.59 -2.81
CA ARG A 412 -15.74 -5.79 -4.20
C ARG A 412 -14.63 -5.38 -5.16
N LYS A 413 -14.10 -6.35 -5.91
CA LYS A 413 -13.08 -6.12 -6.94
C LYS A 413 -13.67 -5.27 -8.07
N ILE A 414 -13.10 -4.08 -8.29
CA ILE A 414 -13.49 -3.23 -9.41
C ILE A 414 -12.88 -3.78 -10.70
N LYS A 415 -13.74 -4.18 -11.63
CA LYS A 415 -13.36 -4.75 -12.93
C LYS A 415 -12.96 -3.69 -13.96
N ARG A 416 -13.56 -2.48 -13.91
CA ARG A 416 -13.35 -1.40 -14.90
C ARG A 416 -12.54 -0.23 -14.34
N VAL A 417 -11.24 -0.44 -14.13
CA VAL A 417 -10.33 0.61 -13.62
C VAL A 417 -10.16 1.76 -14.61
N GLY A 418 -10.15 1.48 -15.92
CA GLY A 418 -10.00 2.53 -16.93
C GLY A 418 -11.17 3.51 -16.94
N PHE A 419 -12.39 3.03 -16.80
CA PHE A 419 -13.56 3.90 -16.71
C PHE A 419 -13.51 4.79 -15.47
N LEU A 420 -13.02 4.26 -14.34
CA LEU A 420 -12.77 5.04 -13.13
C LEU A 420 -11.71 6.13 -13.36
N GLY A 421 -10.63 5.82 -14.10
CA GLY A 421 -9.62 6.80 -14.47
C GLY A 421 -10.18 7.92 -15.37
N MET A 422 -11.01 7.56 -16.36
CA MET A 422 -11.66 8.52 -17.25
C MET A 422 -12.62 9.46 -16.51
N ILE A 423 -13.54 8.92 -15.71
CA ILE A 423 -14.44 9.74 -14.87
C ILE A 423 -13.63 10.59 -13.90
N GLY A 424 -12.60 10.00 -13.28
CA GLY A 424 -11.70 10.69 -12.39
C GLY A 424 -11.06 11.91 -13.04
N GLY A 425 -10.42 11.74 -14.20
CA GLY A 425 -9.77 12.84 -14.92
C GLY A 425 -10.76 13.90 -15.41
N PHE A 426 -11.92 13.47 -15.91
CA PHE A 426 -12.98 14.39 -16.34
C PHE A 426 -13.49 15.27 -15.20
N LEU A 427 -13.87 14.66 -14.07
CA LEU A 427 -14.36 15.41 -12.92
C LEU A 427 -13.27 16.27 -12.27
N ASP A 428 -12.01 15.80 -12.28
CA ASP A 428 -10.87 16.60 -11.81
C ASP A 428 -10.75 17.88 -12.65
N ALA A 429 -10.79 17.79 -13.98
CA ALA A 429 -10.69 18.94 -14.87
C ALA A 429 -11.91 19.87 -14.82
N VAL A 430 -13.14 19.34 -14.76
CA VAL A 430 -14.36 20.16 -14.72
C VAL A 430 -14.50 20.91 -13.40
N ALA A 431 -14.23 20.23 -12.28
CA ALA A 431 -14.45 20.78 -10.94
C ALA A 431 -13.16 21.25 -10.25
N GLY A 432 -12.01 21.22 -10.92
CA GLY A 432 -10.71 21.52 -10.33
C GLY A 432 -10.30 20.54 -9.22
N GLY A 433 -10.93 19.38 -9.11
CA GLY A 433 -10.66 18.39 -8.06
C GLY A 433 -11.60 17.18 -8.09
N GLY A 434 -11.08 16.02 -7.70
CA GLY A 434 -11.86 14.79 -7.61
C GLY A 434 -11.04 13.53 -7.81
N TRP A 435 -9.86 13.64 -8.44
CA TRP A 435 -9.02 12.49 -8.74
C TRP A 435 -8.67 11.68 -7.50
N GLY A 436 -8.12 12.31 -6.46
CA GLY A 436 -7.75 11.60 -5.23
C GLY A 436 -8.97 11.04 -4.50
N THR A 437 -9.96 11.89 -4.26
CA THR A 437 -11.15 11.54 -3.46
C THR A 437 -12.01 10.48 -4.12
N LEU A 438 -12.00 10.37 -5.45
CA LEU A 438 -12.71 9.35 -6.21
C LEU A 438 -11.81 8.15 -6.56
N VAL A 439 -10.73 8.34 -7.33
CA VAL A 439 -9.92 7.25 -7.89
C VAL A 439 -9.11 6.53 -6.82
N THR A 440 -8.30 7.26 -6.04
CA THR A 440 -7.43 6.66 -5.01
C THR A 440 -8.27 5.94 -3.96
N SER A 441 -9.31 6.63 -3.46
CA SER A 441 -10.14 6.07 -2.39
C SER A 441 -10.92 4.83 -2.82
N THR A 442 -11.43 4.82 -4.06
CA THR A 442 -12.21 3.71 -4.62
C THR A 442 -11.32 2.50 -4.90
N LEU A 443 -10.08 2.72 -5.35
CA LEU A 443 -9.12 1.64 -5.56
C LEU A 443 -8.64 1.03 -4.24
N ILE A 444 -8.40 1.84 -3.20
CA ILE A 444 -8.07 1.33 -1.86
C ILE A 444 -9.27 0.56 -1.29
N ALA A 445 -10.49 1.11 -1.40
CA ALA A 445 -11.72 0.46 -0.95
C ALA A 445 -11.98 -0.87 -1.69
N SER A 446 -11.50 -1.03 -2.94
CA SER A 446 -11.61 -2.28 -3.70
C SER A 446 -10.66 -3.40 -3.22
N GLY A 447 -9.85 -3.16 -2.19
CA GLY A 447 -8.93 -4.14 -1.61
C GLY A 447 -7.58 -4.22 -2.31
N ARG A 448 -7.22 -3.26 -3.18
CA ARG A 448 -5.89 -3.19 -3.80
C ARG A 448 -4.87 -2.68 -2.79
N ASN A 449 -3.64 -3.19 -2.89
CA ASN A 449 -2.55 -2.80 -1.99
C ASN A 449 -2.32 -1.26 -2.02
N PRO A 450 -2.48 -0.55 -0.87
CA PRO A 450 -2.42 0.91 -0.82
C PRO A 450 -1.12 1.51 -1.36
N LYS A 451 0.03 0.86 -1.12
CA LYS A 451 1.35 1.32 -1.58
C LYS A 451 1.39 1.48 -3.11
N TYR A 452 0.90 0.47 -3.81
CA TYR A 452 0.88 0.45 -5.28
C TYR A 452 -0.24 1.30 -5.87
N VAL A 453 -1.37 1.41 -5.16
CA VAL A 453 -2.46 2.32 -5.56
C VAL A 453 -1.99 3.76 -5.48
N VAL A 454 -1.50 4.22 -4.34
CA VAL A 454 -1.03 5.60 -4.16
C VAL A 454 0.06 5.94 -5.16
N GLY A 455 1.04 5.05 -5.34
CA GLY A 455 2.12 5.28 -6.30
C GLY A 455 1.65 5.36 -7.76
N SER A 456 0.86 4.39 -8.23
CA SER A 456 0.33 4.39 -9.60
C SER A 456 -0.64 5.55 -9.87
N VAL A 457 -1.47 5.91 -8.88
CA VAL A 457 -2.49 6.95 -9.03
C VAL A 457 -1.86 8.35 -9.01
N ASN A 458 -0.86 8.61 -8.15
CA ASN A 458 -0.13 9.89 -8.14
C ASN A 458 0.67 10.09 -9.42
N LEU A 459 1.33 9.04 -9.92
CA LEU A 459 2.03 9.13 -11.21
C LEU A 459 1.06 9.35 -12.37
N ALA A 460 -0.08 8.67 -12.40
CA ALA A 460 -1.11 8.91 -13.42
C ALA A 460 -1.67 10.34 -13.34
N ARG A 461 -1.90 10.86 -12.12
CA ARG A 461 -2.36 12.24 -11.89
C ARG A 461 -1.44 13.27 -12.51
N PHE A 462 -0.12 13.10 -12.39
CA PHE A 462 0.85 14.00 -13.01
C PHE A 462 0.60 14.16 -14.52
N TYR A 463 0.44 13.05 -15.26
CA TYR A 463 0.20 13.11 -16.70
C TYR A 463 -1.19 13.64 -17.05
N VAL A 464 -2.22 13.33 -16.24
CA VAL A 464 -3.57 13.90 -16.41
C VAL A 464 -3.55 15.41 -16.19
N ALA A 465 -2.88 15.88 -15.13
CA ALA A 465 -2.71 17.30 -14.83
C ALA A 465 -1.88 18.02 -15.90
N LEU A 466 -0.84 17.37 -16.43
CA LEU A 466 -0.05 17.89 -17.55
C LEU A 466 -0.92 18.10 -18.80
N ALA A 467 -1.72 17.09 -19.17
CA ALA A 467 -2.60 17.16 -20.33
C ALA A 467 -3.70 18.23 -20.14
N GLY A 468 -4.38 18.23 -19.00
CA GLY A 468 -5.40 19.24 -18.68
C GLY A 468 -4.83 20.66 -18.66
N SER A 469 -3.65 20.86 -18.06
CA SER A 469 -2.97 22.16 -18.06
C SER A 469 -2.58 22.61 -19.47
N ALA A 470 -2.07 21.72 -20.31
CA ALA A 470 -1.77 22.05 -21.71
C ALA A 470 -3.03 22.49 -22.46
N THR A 471 -4.15 21.78 -22.28
CA THR A 471 -5.45 22.17 -22.84
C THR A 471 -5.90 23.54 -22.33
N PHE A 472 -5.84 23.79 -21.02
CA PHE A 472 -6.21 25.09 -20.46
C PHE A 472 -5.30 26.23 -20.92
N LEU A 473 -3.99 25.99 -21.06
CA LEU A 473 -3.06 27.00 -21.56
C LEU A 473 -3.35 27.36 -23.01
N VAL A 474 -3.66 26.38 -23.85
CA VAL A 474 -4.03 26.62 -25.25
C VAL A 474 -5.36 27.39 -25.35
N LEU A 475 -6.36 27.05 -24.53
CA LEU A 475 -7.70 27.64 -24.64
C LEU A 475 -7.90 28.94 -23.86
N LEU A 476 -7.26 29.10 -22.70
CA LEU A 476 -7.47 30.24 -21.78
C LEU A 476 -6.23 31.13 -21.60
N GLY A 477 -5.05 30.68 -22.05
CA GLY A 477 -3.78 31.37 -21.81
C GLY A 477 -3.35 31.47 -20.34
N LEU A 478 -2.26 32.18 -20.10
CA LEU A 478 -1.70 32.47 -18.77
C LEU A 478 -2.35 33.72 -18.15
N SER A 479 -3.59 33.61 -17.70
CA SER A 479 -4.24 34.61 -16.84
C SER A 479 -4.24 34.20 -15.35
N GLN A 480 -4.39 35.18 -14.45
CA GLN A 480 -4.45 34.99 -12.97
C GLN A 480 -3.17 34.37 -12.37
N TRP A 481 -2.00 34.79 -12.88
CA TRP A 481 -0.70 34.28 -12.44
C TRP A 481 -0.43 34.52 -10.94
N GLN A 482 -1.05 35.55 -10.34
CA GLN A 482 -0.97 35.84 -8.91
C GLN A 482 -1.58 34.70 -8.07
N VAL A 483 -2.70 34.13 -8.51
CA VAL A 483 -3.34 32.98 -7.85
C VAL A 483 -2.41 31.77 -7.92
N LEU A 484 -1.85 31.49 -9.11
CA LEU A 484 -0.90 30.40 -9.31
C LEU A 484 0.33 30.54 -8.41
N LEU A 485 0.92 31.74 -8.38
CA LEU A 485 2.09 32.03 -7.57
C LEU A 485 1.79 31.87 -6.08
N GLY A 486 0.65 32.38 -5.61
CA GLY A 486 0.20 32.23 -4.22
C GLY A 486 0.04 30.77 -3.83
N LEU A 487 -0.64 29.97 -4.67
CA LEU A 487 -0.82 28.54 -4.43
C LEU A 487 0.51 27.77 -4.37
N LEU A 488 1.45 28.08 -5.27
CA LEU A 488 2.76 27.44 -5.34
C LEU A 488 3.62 27.78 -4.11
N ILE A 489 3.70 29.05 -3.74
CA ILE A 489 4.48 29.50 -2.58
C ILE A 489 3.88 28.94 -1.28
N GLY A 490 2.56 29.08 -1.10
CA GLY A 490 1.86 28.51 0.05
C GLY A 490 2.07 27.00 0.16
N GLY A 491 1.97 26.29 -0.96
CA GLY A 491 2.20 24.85 -1.02
C GLY A 491 3.64 24.42 -0.72
N ALA A 492 4.62 25.19 -1.20
CA ALA A 492 6.03 24.95 -0.90
C ALA A 492 6.33 25.10 0.59
N LEU A 493 5.75 26.12 1.25
CA LEU A 493 5.87 26.34 2.69
C LEU A 493 5.17 25.26 3.53
N ALA A 494 4.01 24.77 3.09
CA ALA A 494 3.25 23.74 3.78
C ALA A 494 3.90 22.34 3.71
N SER A 495 4.60 22.02 2.61
CA SER A 495 5.07 20.66 2.33
C SER A 495 6.00 20.06 3.41
N PRO A 496 7.02 20.78 3.94
CA PRO A 496 7.87 20.27 5.02
C PRO A 496 7.12 20.06 6.34
N LEU A 497 6.18 20.97 6.66
CA LEU A 497 5.38 20.90 7.88
C LEU A 497 4.44 19.70 7.84
N ALA A 498 3.71 19.55 6.73
CA ALA A 498 2.81 18.43 6.48
C ALA A 498 3.54 17.10 6.71
N ALA A 499 4.69 16.90 6.06
CA ALA A 499 5.50 15.68 6.16
C ALA A 499 5.96 15.35 7.59
N ARG A 500 6.26 16.37 8.41
CA ARG A 500 6.61 16.18 9.84
C ARG A 500 5.40 15.73 10.66
N THR A 501 4.24 16.34 10.42
CA THR A 501 3.02 16.10 11.20
C THR A 501 2.22 14.85 10.79
N THR A 502 2.49 14.26 9.62
CA THR A 502 1.77 13.06 9.14
C THR A 502 1.83 11.88 10.10
N ARG A 503 2.88 11.79 10.94
CA ARG A 503 3.04 10.69 11.92
C ARG A 503 2.28 10.91 13.24
N SER A 504 1.95 12.15 13.58
CA SER A 504 1.36 12.51 14.88
C SER A 504 -0.14 12.81 14.81
N LEU A 505 -0.68 13.14 13.63
CA LEU A 505 -2.07 13.53 13.50
C LEU A 505 -2.98 12.32 13.22
N PRO A 506 -4.08 12.14 13.97
CA PRO A 506 -5.05 11.08 13.72
C PRO A 506 -5.79 11.34 12.40
N THR A 507 -5.48 10.55 11.36
CA THR A 507 -6.05 10.62 10.01
C THR A 507 -7.57 10.75 9.99
N ARG A 508 -8.25 10.10 10.95
CA ARG A 508 -9.70 10.15 11.11
C ARG A 508 -10.21 11.58 11.38
N GLN A 509 -9.58 12.29 12.31
CA GLN A 509 -9.99 13.65 12.68
C GLN A 509 -9.77 14.61 11.51
N LEU A 510 -8.64 14.48 10.80
CA LEU A 510 -8.35 15.27 9.61
C LEU A 510 -9.39 15.07 8.50
N LEU A 511 -9.83 13.82 8.24
CA LEU A 511 -10.90 13.55 7.27
C LEU A 511 -12.24 14.17 7.69
N VAL A 512 -12.59 14.13 8.99
CA VAL A 512 -13.81 14.76 9.49
C VAL A 512 -13.75 16.27 9.34
N ILE A 513 -12.66 16.91 9.79
CA ILE A 513 -12.45 18.36 9.68
C ILE A 513 -12.50 18.80 8.21
N LEU A 514 -11.79 18.09 7.34
CA LEU A 514 -11.77 18.37 5.90
C LEU A 514 -13.16 18.25 5.29
N GLY A 515 -13.88 17.16 5.57
CA GLY A 515 -15.21 16.94 5.05
C GLY A 515 -16.18 18.05 5.46
N LEU A 516 -16.17 18.44 6.74
CA LEU A 516 -16.99 19.54 7.25
C LEU A 516 -16.61 20.89 6.62
N LEU A 517 -15.32 21.20 6.51
CA LEU A 517 -14.83 22.43 5.90
C LEU A 517 -15.32 22.58 4.45
N VAL A 518 -15.11 21.54 3.63
CA VAL A 518 -15.56 21.53 2.24
C VAL A 518 -17.07 21.68 2.16
N MET A 519 -17.82 20.93 2.97
CA MET A 519 -19.29 21.03 2.99
C MET A 519 -19.79 22.43 3.35
N LEU A 520 -19.24 23.06 4.39
CA LEU A 520 -19.65 24.39 4.84
C LEU A 520 -19.35 25.46 3.79
N LEU A 521 -18.14 25.46 3.22
CA LEU A 521 -17.77 26.41 2.17
C LEU A 521 -18.60 26.20 0.91
N SER A 522 -18.82 24.95 0.48
CA SER A 522 -19.68 24.66 -0.67
C SER A 522 -21.13 25.11 -0.44
N LEU A 523 -21.69 24.90 0.76
CA LEU A 523 -23.04 25.36 1.12
C LEU A 523 -23.14 26.88 1.08
N TRP A 524 -22.12 27.58 1.59
CA TRP A 524 -22.04 29.04 1.52
C TRP A 524 -21.99 29.56 0.07
N ILE A 525 -21.24 28.89 -0.82
CA ILE A 525 -21.19 29.25 -2.25
C ILE A 525 -22.54 29.04 -2.92
N VAL A 526 -23.24 27.92 -2.64
CA VAL A 526 -24.59 27.66 -3.16
C VAL A 526 -25.56 28.74 -2.70
N TYR A 527 -25.56 29.06 -1.40
CA TYR A 527 -26.41 30.11 -0.83
C TYR A 527 -26.14 31.48 -1.47
N LYS A 528 -24.86 31.87 -1.59
CA LYS A 528 -24.48 33.13 -2.22
C LYS A 528 -24.82 33.20 -3.72
N SER A 529 -24.78 32.07 -4.41
CA SER A 529 -25.17 31.97 -5.83
C SER A 529 -26.68 31.93 -6.04
N TRP A 530 -27.47 31.80 -4.97
CA TRP A 530 -28.93 31.82 -5.02
C TRP A 530 -29.50 33.21 -4.67
N LEU A 531 -28.74 34.01 -3.91
CA LEU A 531 -29.09 35.39 -3.56
C LEU A 531 -28.76 36.44 -4.64
N HIS A 532 -27.92 36.08 -5.60
CA HIS A 532 -27.46 36.91 -6.72
C HIS A 532 -27.70 36.17 -8.01
#